data_AF-A0A0H5CFK4-F1
#
_entry.id   AF-A0A0H5CFK4-F1
#
_cell.length_a   1.000
_cell.length_b   1.000
_cell.length_c   1.000
_cell.angle_alpha   90.00
_cell.angle_beta   90.00
_cell.angle_gamma   90.00
#
_symmetry.space_group_name_H-M   'P 1'
#
loop_
_entity.id
_entity.type
_entity.pdbx_description
1 polymer ?
#
loop_
_entity_poly.entity_id
_entity_poly.type
_entity_poly.pdbx_seq_one_letter_code
_entity_poly.pdbx_strand_id
1 'polypeptide(L)'
;MECHEPLIDLRGIEALRVAHPTGARLRRGVVDRLVAAQTLLRTDLRLMVVEGFRPPPPPILCVDPDAHGSGAAVDLTLCTPSGVELVRGQESSSVLGAALSAVGLVNYDAEWWHWSYGDRHWAFATGAVSARYGPVTVP
;
A
#
# COMPACT_ATOMS: atom_id res chain seq x y z
N MET A 1 -13.98 10.33 -6.90
CA MET A 1 -14.47 11.26 -5.86
C MET A 1 -13.62 11.03 -4.62
N GLU A 2 -12.95 12.05 -4.08
CA GLU A 2 -12.17 11.92 -2.84
C GLU A 2 -13.12 11.66 -1.67
N CYS A 3 -12.99 10.52 -0.99
CA CYS A 3 -13.86 10.15 0.12
C CYS A 3 -13.36 10.61 1.51
N HIS A 4 -12.27 11.37 1.57
CA HIS A 4 -11.73 11.99 2.79
C HIS A 4 -11.35 11.03 3.92
N GLU A 5 -11.13 9.76 3.62
CA GLU A 5 -10.64 8.80 4.62
C GLU A 5 -9.29 9.26 5.20
N PRO A 6 -9.09 9.20 6.53
CA PRO A 6 -7.86 9.69 7.13
C PRO A 6 -6.65 8.82 6.72
N LEU A 7 -5.48 9.46 6.68
CA LEU A 7 -4.20 8.75 6.70
C LEU A 7 -3.94 8.23 8.11
N ILE A 8 -3.72 6.92 8.23
CA ILE A 8 -3.43 6.22 9.47
C ILE A 8 -1.94 5.96 9.57
N ASP A 9 -1.35 6.25 10.73
CA ASP A 9 0.03 5.90 11.05
C ASP A 9 0.16 4.41 11.34
N LEU A 10 0.94 3.72 10.51
CA LEU A 10 1.11 2.27 10.54
C LEU A 10 1.96 1.81 11.72
N ARG A 11 2.75 2.68 12.34
CA ARG A 11 3.62 2.34 13.48
C ARG A 11 2.82 1.92 14.71
N GLY A 12 1.56 2.32 14.80
CA GLY A 12 0.63 1.90 15.85
C GLY A 12 -0.12 0.60 15.53
N ILE A 13 0.12 -0.03 14.39
CA ILE A 13 -0.63 -1.21 13.93
C ILE A 13 0.24 -2.46 14.13
N GLU A 14 -0.01 -3.20 15.21
CA GLU A 14 0.80 -4.37 15.61
C GLU A 14 0.89 -5.46 14.51
N ALA A 15 -0.17 -5.61 13.71
CA ALA A 15 -0.22 -6.60 12.64
C ALA A 15 0.81 -6.33 11.52
N LEU A 16 1.23 -5.08 11.34
CA LEU A 16 2.06 -4.65 10.22
C LEU A 16 3.48 -4.33 10.70
N ARG A 17 4.44 -4.39 9.76
CA ARG A 17 5.80 -3.88 9.96
C ARG A 17 6.04 -2.73 9.00
N VAL A 18 6.97 -1.86 9.36
CA VAL A 18 7.32 -0.66 8.59
C VAL A 18 8.83 -0.59 8.47
N ALA A 19 9.35 -0.46 7.25
CA ALA A 19 10.78 -0.35 6.98
C ALA A 19 11.34 1.00 7.43
N HIS A 20 10.62 2.07 7.10
CA HIS A 20 11.03 3.44 7.36
C HIS A 20 9.87 4.26 7.94
N PRO A 21 10.09 5.09 8.98
CA PRO A 21 9.04 5.96 9.52
C PRO A 21 8.48 6.95 8.49
N THR A 22 9.32 7.37 7.55
CA THR A 22 8.94 8.15 6.38
C THR A 22 8.16 7.26 5.41
N GLY A 23 6.91 7.62 5.10
CA GLY A 23 6.02 6.79 4.29
C GLY A 23 5.13 5.82 5.09
N ALA A 24 5.23 5.81 6.42
CA ALA A 24 4.46 4.92 7.30
C ALA A 24 2.97 5.30 7.46
N ARG A 25 2.33 5.85 6.43
CA ARG A 25 0.94 6.29 6.47
C ARG A 25 0.17 5.79 5.26
N LEU A 26 -1.05 5.30 5.44
CA LEU A 26 -1.93 4.87 4.36
C LEU A 26 -3.37 5.27 4.67
N ARG A 27 -4.24 5.31 3.66
CA ARG A 27 -5.69 5.47 3.88
C ARG A 27 -6.22 4.35 4.77
N ARG A 28 -7.16 4.67 5.67
CA ARG A 28 -7.79 3.69 6.58
C ARG A 28 -8.25 2.43 5.84
N GLY A 29 -8.98 2.56 4.73
CA GLY A 29 -9.47 1.41 3.97
C GLY A 29 -8.36 0.56 3.35
N VAL A 30 -7.16 1.11 3.13
CA VAL A 30 -5.97 0.34 2.71
C VAL A 30 -5.39 -0.39 3.92
N VAL A 31 -5.26 0.27 5.08
CA VAL A 31 -4.79 -0.37 6.31
C VAL A 31 -5.65 -1.57 6.69
N ASP A 32 -6.97 -1.42 6.68
CA ASP A 32 -7.90 -2.51 7.02
C ASP A 32 -7.71 -3.72 6.10
N ARG A 33 -7.43 -3.48 4.80
CA ARG A 33 -7.13 -4.54 3.82
C ARG A 33 -5.78 -5.19 4.07
N LEU A 34 -4.75 -4.43 4.41
CA LEU A 34 -3.44 -5.00 4.75
C LEU A 34 -3.51 -5.84 6.02
N VAL A 35 -4.28 -5.41 7.02
CA VAL A 35 -4.55 -6.21 8.23
C VAL A 35 -5.29 -7.50 7.86
N ALA A 36 -6.30 -7.43 6.99
CA ALA A 36 -6.98 -8.62 6.50
C ALA A 36 -6.03 -9.55 5.73
N ALA A 37 -5.20 -9.02 4.82
CA ALA A 37 -4.22 -9.80 4.05
C ALA A 37 -3.19 -10.46 4.96
N GLN A 38 -2.76 -9.79 6.04
CA GLN A 38 -1.86 -10.36 7.05
C GLN A 38 -2.45 -11.63 7.70
N THR A 39 -3.77 -11.75 7.82
CA THR A 39 -4.43 -12.96 8.35
C THR A 39 -4.39 -14.16 7.39
N LEU A 40 -4.14 -13.91 6.11
CA LEU A 40 -4.00 -14.94 5.08
C LEU A 40 -2.57 -15.49 4.99
N LEU A 41 -1.61 -14.79 5.61
CA LEU A 41 -0.21 -15.20 5.61
C LEU A 41 0.05 -16.32 6.62
N ARG A 42 1.08 -17.11 6.34
CA ARG A 42 1.64 -18.05 7.33
C ARG A 42 2.10 -17.29 8.58
N THR A 43 2.05 -17.96 9.73
CA THR A 43 2.35 -17.35 11.03
C THR A 43 3.80 -16.87 11.17
N ASP A 44 4.72 -17.40 10.37
CA ASP A 44 6.13 -17.03 10.28
C ASP A 44 6.40 -15.85 9.32
N LEU A 45 5.37 -15.27 8.72
CA LEU A 45 5.49 -14.15 7.79
C LEU A 45 4.73 -12.92 8.29
N ARG A 46 5.26 -11.74 8.00
CA ARG A 46 4.61 -10.44 8.19
C ARG A 46 4.72 -9.60 6.94
N LEU A 47 3.71 -8.78 6.69
CA LEU A 47 3.76 -7.69 5.72
C LEU A 47 4.65 -6.58 6.26
N MET A 48 5.61 -6.15 5.43
CA MET A 48 6.46 -5.01 5.72
C MET A 48 6.21 -3.93 4.67
N VAL A 49 5.68 -2.80 5.14
CA VAL A 49 5.47 -1.60 4.35
C VAL A 49 6.79 -0.89 4.21
N VAL A 50 7.28 -0.85 2.96
CA VAL A 50 8.51 -0.18 2.58
C VAL A 50 8.23 1.31 2.40
N GLU A 51 7.17 1.62 1.65
CA GLU A 51 6.72 2.97 1.39
C GLU A 51 5.19 3.03 1.25
N GLY A 52 4.60 4.11 1.76
CA GLY A 52 3.18 4.43 1.68
C GLY A 52 3.00 5.88 1.27
N PHE A 53 2.25 6.68 2.02
CA PHE A 53 1.98 8.07 1.67
C PHE A 53 3.24 8.93 1.62
N ARG A 54 3.51 9.48 0.44
CA ARG A 54 4.50 10.53 0.16
C ARG A 54 3.74 11.81 -0.18
N PRO A 55 3.89 12.91 0.58
CA PRO A 55 3.21 14.15 0.23
C PRO A 55 3.64 14.61 -1.17
N PRO A 56 2.70 15.08 -2.01
CA PRO A 56 3.04 15.54 -3.35
C PRO A 56 4.04 16.70 -3.28
N PRO A 57 4.92 16.85 -4.29
CA PRO A 57 5.76 18.02 -4.39
C PRO A 57 4.90 19.29 -4.46
N PRO A 58 5.47 20.48 -4.15
CA PRO A 58 4.74 21.73 -4.27
C PRO A 58 4.08 21.88 -5.65
N PRO A 59 2.96 22.62 -5.76
CA PRO A 59 2.03 22.64 -6.90
C PRO A 59 2.60 23.07 -8.25
N ILE A 60 3.89 23.35 -8.34
CA ILE A 60 4.59 23.65 -9.60
C ILE A 60 4.87 22.35 -10.39
N LEU A 61 4.70 21.17 -9.77
CA LEU A 61 4.94 19.85 -10.35
C LEU A 61 3.72 18.91 -10.16
N CYS A 62 2.50 19.38 -10.41
CA CYS A 62 1.19 18.72 -10.15
C CYS A 62 0.93 17.32 -10.75
N VAL A 63 1.94 16.65 -11.32
CA VAL A 63 1.85 15.23 -11.65
C VAL A 63 2.47 14.50 -10.47
N ASP A 64 1.65 13.83 -9.65
CA ASP A 64 2.15 12.80 -8.72
C ASP A 64 2.60 11.60 -9.56
N PRO A 65 3.90 11.48 -9.87
CA PRO A 65 4.39 10.44 -10.77
C PRO A 65 4.50 9.09 -10.04
N ASP A 66 4.51 9.13 -8.71
CA ASP A 66 4.88 8.01 -7.85
C ASP A 66 3.63 7.29 -7.30
N ALA A 67 2.42 7.76 -7.61
CA ALA A 67 1.12 7.23 -7.16
C ALA A 67 0.89 7.21 -5.62
N HIS A 68 1.86 7.62 -4.81
CA HIS A 68 1.82 7.58 -3.35
C HIS A 68 1.16 8.80 -2.70
N GLY A 69 0.94 9.90 -3.42
CA GLY A 69 0.34 11.15 -2.91
C GLY A 69 -1.14 11.03 -2.53
N SER A 70 -1.81 9.96 -2.96
CA SER A 70 -3.16 9.63 -2.49
C SER A 70 -3.17 8.90 -1.14
N GLY A 71 -2.04 8.28 -0.74
CA GLY A 71 -1.95 7.34 0.36
C GLY A 71 -2.68 6.01 0.11
N ALA A 72 -3.06 5.75 -1.14
CA ALA A 72 -3.77 4.57 -1.58
C ALA A 72 -2.85 3.48 -2.16
N ALA A 73 -1.68 3.90 -2.66
CA ALA A 73 -0.61 3.04 -3.12
C ALA A 73 0.39 2.71 -2.01
N VAL A 74 0.94 1.51 -2.06
CA VAL A 74 1.85 0.97 -1.05
C VAL A 74 2.89 0.05 -1.70
N ASP A 75 4.14 0.22 -1.29
CA ASP A 75 5.24 -0.68 -1.61
C ASP A 75 5.44 -1.67 -0.45
N LEU A 76 5.41 -2.95 -0.76
CA LEU A 76 5.41 -4.03 0.22
C LEU A 76 6.53 -5.05 -0.05
N THR A 77 7.02 -5.60 1.04
CA THR A 77 7.84 -6.82 1.07
C THR A 77 7.34 -7.73 2.19
N LEU A 78 7.96 -8.90 2.32
CA LEU A 78 7.72 -9.82 3.43
C LEU A 78 8.88 -9.75 4.42
N CYS A 79 8.58 -9.95 5.70
CA CYS A 79 9.56 -10.06 6.75
C CYS A 79 9.19 -11.16 7.76
N THR A 80 10.13 -11.52 8.62
CA THR A 80 9.87 -12.38 9.78
C THR A 80 9.00 -11.65 10.81
N PRO A 81 8.43 -12.34 11.83
CA PRO A 81 7.68 -11.69 12.90
C PRO A 81 8.50 -10.65 13.68
N SER A 82 9.83 -10.85 13.76
CA SER A 82 10.79 -9.92 14.36
C SER A 82 11.16 -8.74 13.46
N GLY A 83 10.62 -8.66 12.23
CA GLY A 83 10.83 -7.54 11.32
C GLY A 83 12.10 -7.66 10.45
N VAL A 84 12.69 -8.85 10.33
CA VAL A 84 13.83 -9.07 9.42
C VAL A 84 13.28 -9.28 8.01
N GLU A 85 13.59 -8.36 7.09
CA GLU A 85 13.17 -8.46 5.68
C GLU A 85 13.66 -9.76 5.05
N LEU A 86 12.77 -10.44 4.32
CA LEU A 86 13.09 -11.63 3.57
C LEU A 86 13.70 -11.27 2.22
N VAL A 87 14.52 -12.18 1.68
CA VAL A 87 15.08 -12.02 0.34
C VAL A 87 13.95 -11.88 -0.68
N ARG A 88 14.04 -10.83 -1.49
CA ARG A 88 13.09 -10.55 -2.55
C ARG A 88 13.25 -11.56 -3.68
N GLY A 89 12.14 -12.05 -4.22
CA GLY A 89 12.16 -13.05 -5.27
C GLY A 89 10.77 -13.59 -5.58
N GLN A 90 10.73 -14.64 -6.41
CA GLN A 90 9.48 -15.17 -6.95
C GLN A 90 8.53 -15.71 -5.89
N GLU A 91 9.05 -16.36 -4.84
CA GLU A 91 8.20 -16.83 -3.74
C GLU A 91 7.53 -15.67 -3.00
N SER A 92 8.29 -14.63 -2.65
CA SER A 92 7.77 -13.44 -1.99
C SER A 92 6.72 -12.73 -2.85
N SER A 93 6.99 -12.60 -4.16
CA SER A 93 6.05 -12.03 -5.13
C SER A 93 4.75 -12.86 -5.23
N SER A 94 4.85 -14.19 -5.27
CA SER A 94 3.69 -15.09 -5.31
C SER A 94 2.82 -14.99 -4.05
N VAL A 95 3.45 -14.97 -2.87
CA VAL A 95 2.75 -14.85 -1.59
C VAL A 95 2.03 -13.50 -1.47
N LEU A 96 2.71 -12.39 -1.80
CA LEU A 96 2.08 -11.07 -1.85
C LEU A 96 0.96 -11.04 -2.88
N GLY A 97 1.23 -11.59 -4.06
CA GLY A 97 0.29 -11.75 -5.17
C GLY A 97 -1.05 -12.33 -4.72
N ALA A 98 -0.99 -13.49 -4.06
CA ALA A 98 -2.16 -14.18 -3.55
C ALA A 98 -2.87 -13.40 -2.43
N ALA A 99 -2.13 -12.95 -1.41
CA ALA A 99 -2.73 -12.33 -0.23
C ALA A 99 -3.36 -10.96 -0.52
N LEU A 100 -2.71 -10.12 -1.33
CA LEU A 100 -3.15 -8.75 -1.60
C LEU A 100 -4.27 -8.70 -2.64
N SER A 101 -4.22 -9.56 -3.66
CA SER A 101 -5.32 -9.69 -4.62
C SER A 101 -6.60 -10.19 -3.94
N ALA A 102 -6.48 -11.11 -2.96
CA ALA A 102 -7.62 -11.65 -2.21
C ALA A 102 -8.40 -10.57 -1.41
N VAL A 103 -7.74 -9.47 -1.04
CA VAL A 103 -8.37 -8.33 -0.34
C VAL A 103 -8.65 -7.14 -1.27
N GLY A 104 -8.51 -7.36 -2.58
CA GLY A 104 -8.93 -6.42 -3.63
C GLY A 104 -7.90 -5.34 -4.00
N LEU A 105 -6.64 -5.45 -3.56
CA LEU A 105 -5.57 -4.62 -4.10
C LEU A 105 -5.20 -5.12 -5.51
N VAL A 106 -4.77 -4.20 -6.37
CA VAL A 106 -4.22 -4.52 -7.70
C VAL A 106 -2.72 -4.28 -7.71
N ASN A 107 -1.99 -5.10 -8.45
CA ASN A 107 -0.54 -4.95 -8.61
C ASN A 107 -0.22 -3.99 -9.78
N TYR A 108 1.01 -3.51 -9.79
CA TYR A 108 1.61 -2.86 -10.95
C TYR A 108 2.58 -3.83 -11.62
N ASP A 109 2.28 -4.28 -12.84
CA ASP A 109 2.99 -5.39 -13.50
C ASP A 109 4.52 -5.20 -13.61
N ALA A 110 4.99 -3.95 -13.73
CA ALA A 110 6.42 -3.64 -13.82
C ALA A 110 7.13 -3.65 -12.44
N GLU A 111 6.38 -3.50 -11.35
CA GLU A 111 6.89 -3.37 -9.99
C GLU A 111 6.08 -4.29 -9.06
N TRP A 112 6.49 -5.55 -8.94
CA TRP A 112 5.76 -6.57 -8.19
C TRP A 112 5.51 -6.23 -6.70
N TRP A 113 6.30 -5.32 -6.13
CA TRP A 113 6.14 -4.83 -4.76
C TRP A 113 5.12 -3.69 -4.63
N HIS A 114 4.71 -3.07 -5.74
CA HIS A 114 3.82 -1.90 -5.74
C HIS A 114 2.36 -2.33 -5.89
N TRP A 115 1.54 -1.91 -4.93
CA TRP A 115 0.12 -2.29 -4.86
C TRP A 115 -0.77 -1.09 -4.61
N SER A 116 -1.98 -1.15 -5.16
CA SER A 116 -2.91 -0.04 -5.13
C SER A 116 -4.33 -0.48 -4.77
N TYR A 117 -5.03 0.36 -4.02
CA TYR A 117 -6.47 0.24 -3.81
C TYR A 117 -7.17 1.58 -3.80
N GLY A 118 -8.16 1.75 -4.67
CA GLY A 118 -9.06 2.90 -4.67
C GLY A 118 -8.52 4.18 -5.33
N ASP A 119 -7.27 4.24 -5.79
CA ASP A 119 -6.79 5.35 -6.60
C ASP A 119 -7.12 5.18 -8.11
N ARG A 120 -6.50 6.02 -8.95
CA ARG A 120 -6.64 6.00 -10.42
C ARG A 120 -6.17 4.68 -11.06
N HIS A 121 -5.08 4.10 -10.57
CA HIS A 121 -4.53 2.86 -11.10
C HIS A 121 -5.47 1.70 -10.78
N TRP A 122 -5.92 1.63 -9.52
CA TRP A 122 -6.92 0.64 -9.11
C TRP A 122 -8.23 0.77 -9.90
N ALA A 123 -8.74 1.99 -10.10
CA ALA A 123 -9.97 2.19 -10.86
C ALA A 123 -9.82 1.77 -12.33
N PHE A 124 -8.69 2.09 -12.95
CA PHE A 124 -8.37 1.65 -14.31
C PHE A 124 -8.28 0.13 -14.41
N ALA A 125 -7.51 -0.51 -13.52
CA ALA A 125 -7.27 -1.95 -13.54
C ALA A 125 -8.54 -2.78 -13.27
N THR A 126 -9.45 -2.28 -12.43
CA THR A 126 -10.69 -2.97 -12.06
C THR A 126 -11.90 -2.60 -12.91
N GLY A 127 -11.80 -1.58 -13.77
CA GLY A 127 -12.94 -1.02 -14.50
C GLY A 127 -13.93 -0.26 -13.61
N ALA A 128 -13.53 0.16 -12.42
CA ALA A 128 -14.39 0.94 -11.54
C ALA A 128 -14.73 2.31 -12.16
N VAL A 129 -15.98 2.74 -12.00
CA VAL A 129 -16.52 3.98 -12.59
C VAL A 129 -15.71 5.23 -12.20
N SER A 130 -15.10 5.23 -11.00
CA SER A 130 -14.18 6.28 -10.58
C SER A 130 -13.25 5.81 -9.46
N ALA A 131 -12.12 6.52 -9.31
CA ALA A 131 -11.26 6.39 -8.13
C ALA A 131 -11.97 6.88 -6.85
N ARG A 132 -11.76 6.15 -5.76
CA ARG A 132 -12.20 6.46 -4.37
C ARG A 132 -11.31 7.50 -3.68
N TYR A 133 -10.03 7.53 -4.04
CA TYR A 133 -9.04 8.42 -3.45
C TYR A 133 -8.39 9.28 -4.52
N GLY A 134 -8.28 10.57 -4.23
CA GLY A 134 -7.43 11.54 -4.90
C GLY A 134 -6.20 11.87 -4.05
N PRO A 135 -5.32 12.76 -4.56
CA PRO A 135 -4.18 13.25 -3.81
C PRO A 135 -4.59 13.91 -2.49
N VAL A 136 -3.86 13.63 -1.42
CA VAL A 136 -4.00 14.33 -0.15
C VAL A 136 -3.33 15.69 -0.28
N THR A 137 -4.11 16.76 -0.19
CA THR A 137 -3.57 18.12 -0.06
C THR A 137 -3.13 18.33 1.38
N VAL A 138 -1.83 18.57 1.57
CA VAL A 138 -1.31 19.06 2.85
C VAL A 138 -1.62 20.57 2.91
N PRO A 139 -2.15 21.11 4.02
CA PRO A 139 -2.36 22.55 4.19
C PRO A 139 -1.07 23.36 4.05
#